data_AF-A0A7X0GRP1-F1
#
_entry.id   AF-A0A7X0GRP1-F1
#
_cell.length_a   1.000
_cell.length_b   1.000
_cell.length_c   1.000
_cell.angle_alpha   90.00
_cell.angle_beta   90.00
_cell.angle_gamma   90.00
#
_symmetry.space_group_name_H-M   'P 1'
#
loop_
_entity.id
_entity.type
_entity.pdbx_description
1 polymer ?
#
loop_
_entity_poly.entity_id
_entity_poly.type
_entity_poly.pdbx_seq_one_letter_code
_entity_poly.pdbx_strand_id
1 'polypeptide(L)'
;MAEARTRAAEELARRWATDPRWQGIERTYSAEDVVRLSGSVREEHTLARRGAERLWRQLHERDYILALGALTGGQAVQQVKAGLQAIYLSGWQVAADANQAGHTYPDQSLYPANSVPQVVRRINNALLRADQIATSEGDSSTD
;
A
#
# COMPACT_ATOMS: atom_id res chain seq x y z
N MET A 1 24.75 20.21 5.22
CA MET A 1 23.31 19.86 5.17
C MET A 1 22.61 20.37 3.91
N ALA A 2 22.83 21.63 3.49
CA ALA A 2 22.24 22.17 2.26
C ALA A 2 22.61 21.35 1.00
N GLU A 3 23.89 21.08 0.79
CA GLU A 3 24.37 20.26 -0.36
C GLU A 3 23.81 18.84 -0.39
N ALA A 4 23.52 18.23 0.77
CA ALA A 4 22.91 16.91 0.83
C ALA A 4 21.45 16.95 0.38
N ARG A 5 20.72 18.02 0.73
CA ARG A 5 19.34 18.24 0.29
C ARG A 5 19.28 18.54 -1.21
N THR A 6 20.20 19.35 -1.73
CA THR A 6 20.30 19.64 -3.17
C THR A 6 20.52 18.36 -3.97
N ARG A 7 21.51 17.55 -3.59
CA ARG A 7 21.77 16.25 -4.25
C ARG A 7 20.56 15.30 -4.19
N ALA A 8 19.86 15.25 -3.06
CA ALA A 8 18.65 14.41 -2.93
C ALA A 8 17.50 14.89 -3.85
N ALA A 9 17.36 16.21 -4.03
CA ALA A 9 16.35 16.78 -4.94
C ALA A 9 16.71 16.50 -6.40
N GLU A 10 17.98 16.69 -6.78
CA GLU A 10 18.48 16.36 -8.13
C GLU A 10 18.29 14.87 -8.46
N GLU A 11 18.59 13.98 -7.51
CA GLU A 11 18.38 12.55 -7.68
C GLU A 11 16.90 12.20 -7.84
N LEU A 12 16.02 12.80 -7.03
CA LEU A 12 14.58 12.59 -7.13
C LEU A 12 14.01 13.11 -8.45
N ALA A 13 14.44 14.30 -8.90
CA ALA A 13 14.07 14.87 -10.19
C ALA A 13 14.54 13.98 -11.35
N ARG A 14 15.78 13.49 -11.30
CA ARG A 14 16.32 12.53 -12.28
C ARG A 14 15.46 11.26 -12.31
N ARG A 15 15.12 10.70 -11.15
CA ARG A 15 14.24 9.52 -11.08
C ARG A 15 12.88 9.78 -11.71
N TRP A 16 12.24 10.91 -11.44
CA TRP A 16 10.96 11.26 -12.07
C TRP A 16 11.07 11.39 -13.59
N ALA A 17 12.20 11.90 -14.10
CA ALA A 17 12.41 12.06 -15.54
C ALA A 17 12.73 10.74 -16.27
N THR A 18 13.42 9.80 -15.61
CA THR A 18 13.97 8.61 -16.29
C THR A 18 13.27 7.29 -15.98
N ASP A 19 12.62 7.18 -14.83
CA ASP A 19 11.96 5.94 -14.41
C ASP A 19 10.61 5.78 -15.14
N PRO A 20 10.39 4.68 -15.91
CA PRO A 20 9.12 4.43 -16.60
C PRO A 20 7.90 4.47 -15.67
N ARG A 21 8.08 4.22 -14.36
CA ARG A 21 7.03 4.32 -13.35
C ARG A 21 6.33 5.69 -13.34
N TRP A 22 7.02 6.74 -13.76
CA TRP A 22 6.54 8.12 -13.72
C TRP A 22 6.24 8.70 -15.10
N GLN A 23 6.34 7.92 -16.16
CA GLN A 23 6.02 8.38 -17.51
C GLN A 23 4.56 8.85 -17.58
N GLY A 24 4.34 10.08 -18.05
CA GLY A 24 3.01 10.70 -18.16
C GLY A 24 2.41 11.21 -16.84
N ILE A 25 3.16 11.16 -15.72
CA ILE A 25 2.69 11.67 -14.43
C ILE A 25 3.12 13.13 -14.24
N GLU A 26 2.14 14.03 -14.23
CA GLU A 26 2.35 15.45 -13.90
C GLU A 26 2.40 15.70 -12.38
N ARG A 27 3.27 16.60 -11.95
CA ARG A 27 3.35 17.10 -10.57
C ARG A 27 3.41 18.62 -10.60
N THR A 28 2.53 19.27 -9.85
CA THR A 28 2.49 20.74 -9.73
C THR A 28 3.43 21.28 -8.64
N TYR A 29 4.35 20.45 -8.15
CA TYR A 29 5.33 20.74 -7.10
C TYR A 29 6.70 20.18 -7.51
N SER A 30 7.77 20.73 -6.92
CA SER A 30 9.13 20.35 -7.30
C SER A 30 9.73 19.23 -6.43
N ALA A 31 10.86 18.67 -6.85
CA ALA A 31 11.61 17.70 -6.05
C ALA A 31 12.18 18.33 -4.76
N GLU A 32 12.55 19.62 -4.83
CA GLU A 32 13.00 20.42 -3.70
C GLU A 32 11.91 20.55 -2.64
N ASP A 33 10.64 20.74 -3.04
CA ASP A 33 9.51 20.78 -2.11
C ASP A 33 9.36 19.46 -1.35
N VAL A 34 9.50 18.33 -2.04
CA VAL A 34 9.44 17.00 -1.41
C VAL A 34 10.57 16.81 -0.40
N VAL A 35 11.81 17.13 -0.78
CA VAL A 35 12.98 17.00 0.11
C VAL A 35 12.88 17.95 1.31
N ARG A 36 12.38 19.17 1.11
CA ARG A 36 12.16 20.16 2.17
C ARG A 36 11.24 19.64 3.27
N LEU A 37 10.21 18.85 2.90
CA LEU A 37 9.23 18.28 3.84
C LEU A 37 9.62 16.89 4.37
N SER A 38 10.71 16.28 3.88
CA SER A 38 11.09 14.89 4.19
C SER A 38 11.79 14.68 5.54
N GLY A 39 12.11 15.74 6.28
CA GLY A 39 12.96 15.64 7.47
C GLY A 39 14.40 15.20 7.16
N SER A 40 15.18 14.92 8.22
CA SER A 40 16.57 14.42 8.10
C SER A 40 16.67 12.90 8.17
N VAL A 41 15.67 12.23 8.73
CA VAL A 41 15.59 10.78 8.87
C VAL A 41 14.39 10.30 8.09
N ARG A 42 14.60 9.30 7.23
CA ARG A 42 13.53 8.68 6.45
C ARG A 42 13.21 7.30 7.03
N GLU A 43 11.97 7.13 7.48
CA GLU A 43 11.44 5.83 7.88
C GLU A 43 11.20 4.98 6.62
N GLU A 44 11.65 3.73 6.66
CA GLU A 44 11.42 2.79 5.56
C GLU A 44 10.02 2.17 5.68
N HIS A 45 9.24 2.24 4.61
CA HIS A 45 7.91 1.65 4.53
C HIS A 45 7.90 0.39 3.65
N THR A 46 8.57 -0.67 4.13
CA THR A 46 8.87 -1.89 3.35
C THR A 46 7.66 -2.50 2.64
N LEU A 47 6.54 -2.69 3.34
CA LEU A 47 5.34 -3.30 2.75
C LEU A 47 4.68 -2.38 1.71
N ALA A 48 4.68 -1.07 1.94
CA ALA A 48 4.16 -0.11 0.98
C ALA A 48 5.00 -0.10 -0.30
N ARG A 49 6.34 -0.12 -0.17
CA ARG A 49 7.26 -0.21 -1.32
C ARG A 49 7.08 -1.50 -2.09
N ARG A 50 7.22 -2.67 -1.43
CA ARG A 50 7.08 -3.99 -2.09
C ARG A 50 5.70 -4.16 -2.73
N GLY A 51 4.63 -3.76 -2.04
CA GLY A 51 3.27 -3.83 -2.55
C GLY A 51 3.04 -2.94 -3.78
N ALA A 52 3.52 -1.70 -3.75
CA ALA A 52 3.40 -0.77 -4.88
C ALA A 52 4.20 -1.24 -6.12
N GLU A 53 5.41 -1.76 -5.91
CA GLU A 53 6.24 -2.33 -6.97
C GLU A 53 5.60 -3.60 -7.58
N ARG A 54 5.08 -4.51 -6.74
CA ARG A 54 4.37 -5.71 -7.20
C ARG A 54 3.11 -5.36 -7.98
N LEU A 55 2.29 -4.44 -7.47
CA LEU A 55 1.05 -4.03 -8.13
C LEU A 55 1.32 -3.34 -9.47
N TRP A 56 2.28 -2.40 -9.52
CA TRP A 56 2.67 -1.73 -10.77
C TRP A 56 3.08 -2.74 -11.84
N ARG A 57 3.93 -3.70 -11.47
CA ARG A 57 4.37 -4.77 -12.36
C ARG A 57 3.19 -5.64 -12.84
N GLN A 58 2.34 -6.11 -11.93
CA GLN A 58 1.17 -6.91 -12.29
C GLN A 58 0.20 -6.18 -13.22
N LEU A 59 0.05 -4.86 -13.09
CA LEU A 59 -0.80 -4.05 -13.97
C LEU A 59 -0.25 -3.95 -15.41
N HIS A 60 1.04 -4.20 -15.62
CA HIS A 60 1.68 -4.17 -16.95
C HIS A 60 1.88 -5.57 -17.54
N GLU A 61 1.99 -6.59 -16.69
CA GLU A 61 2.25 -7.97 -17.12
C GLU A 61 0.97 -8.80 -17.31
N ARG A 62 -0.16 -8.37 -16.74
CA ARG A 62 -1.44 -9.11 -16.80
C ARG A 62 -2.50 -8.30 -17.53
N ASP A 63 -3.42 -9.00 -18.21
CA ASP A 63 -4.57 -8.38 -18.87
C ASP A 63 -5.48 -7.63 -17.87
N TYR A 64 -5.65 -8.19 -16.68
CA TYR A 64 -6.40 -7.60 -15.57
C TYR A 64 -5.98 -8.19 -14.22
N ILE A 65 -6.35 -7.49 -13.15
CA ILE A 65 -6.18 -7.95 -11.76
C ILE A 65 -7.54 -7.96 -11.08
N LEU A 66 -8.01 -9.15 -10.69
CA LEU A 66 -9.23 -9.29 -9.89
C LEU A 66 -8.91 -9.08 -8.41
N ALA A 67 -9.81 -8.41 -7.71
CA ALA A 67 -9.77 -8.23 -6.27
C ALA A 67 -11.19 -8.30 -5.70
N LEU A 68 -11.31 -8.73 -4.44
CA LEU A 68 -12.55 -8.72 -3.67
C LEU A 68 -12.39 -7.82 -2.45
N GLY A 69 -13.50 -7.22 -2.00
CA GLY A 69 -13.53 -6.40 -0.79
C GLY A 69 -13.21 -7.23 0.46
N ALA A 70 -12.19 -6.83 1.22
CA ALA A 70 -11.86 -7.40 2.52
C ALA A 70 -11.97 -6.34 3.63
N LEU A 71 -12.77 -6.64 4.66
CA LEU A 71 -12.89 -5.83 5.88
C LEU A 71 -12.20 -6.47 7.10
N THR A 72 -11.67 -7.69 6.95
CA THR A 72 -10.89 -8.39 7.98
C THR A 72 -9.62 -9.01 7.41
N GLY A 73 -8.63 -9.26 8.28
CA GLY A 73 -7.41 -9.99 7.89
C GLY A 73 -7.67 -11.44 7.47
N GLY A 74 -8.65 -12.12 8.08
CA GLY A 74 -9.01 -13.50 7.73
C GLY A 74 -9.56 -13.62 6.30
N GLN A 75 -10.43 -12.69 5.90
CA GLN A 75 -10.90 -12.60 4.50
C GLN A 75 -9.74 -12.43 3.53
N ALA A 76 -8.81 -11.51 3.83
CA ALA A 76 -7.66 -11.27 2.97
C ALA A 76 -6.75 -12.51 2.83
N VAL A 77 -6.47 -13.23 3.92
CA VAL A 77 -5.70 -14.48 3.88
C VAL A 77 -6.38 -15.52 2.99
N GLN A 78 -7.71 -15.70 3.11
CA GLN A 78 -8.43 -16.66 2.28
C GLN A 78 -8.49 -16.26 0.81
N GLN A 79 -8.59 -14.96 0.51
CA GLN A 79 -8.51 -14.44 -0.87
C GLN A 79 -7.16 -14.78 -1.52
N VAL A 80 -6.05 -14.59 -0.80
CA VAL A 80 -4.71 -14.98 -1.28
C VAL A 80 -4.60 -16.50 -1.46
N LYS A 81 -5.07 -17.29 -0.49
CA LYS A 81 -5.09 -18.76 -0.60
C LYS A 81 -5.94 -19.26 -1.76
N ALA A 82 -7.00 -18.54 -2.13
CA ALA A 82 -7.83 -18.81 -3.29
C ALA A 82 -7.21 -18.37 -4.63
N GLY A 83 -6.00 -17.78 -4.61
CA GLY A 83 -5.23 -17.40 -5.79
C GLY A 83 -5.40 -15.95 -6.25
N LEU A 84 -6.14 -15.10 -5.50
CA LEU A 84 -6.25 -13.68 -5.84
C LEU A 84 -4.91 -12.97 -5.66
N GLN A 85 -4.62 -12.05 -6.58
CA GLN A 85 -3.34 -11.36 -6.67
C GLN A 85 -3.32 -10.00 -5.95
N ALA A 86 -4.50 -9.48 -5.61
CA ALA A 86 -4.67 -8.20 -4.93
C ALA A 86 -5.87 -8.22 -3.98
N ILE A 87 -5.83 -7.35 -2.98
CA ILE A 87 -6.89 -7.15 -2.00
C ILE A 87 -7.49 -5.76 -2.21
N TYR A 88 -8.82 -5.68 -2.33
CA TYR A 88 -9.53 -4.41 -2.35
C TYR A 88 -10.04 -4.11 -0.93
N LEU A 89 -9.83 -2.88 -0.47
CA LEU A 89 -10.30 -2.43 0.84
C LEU A 89 -11.36 -1.35 0.64
N SER A 90 -12.62 -1.73 0.80
CA SER A 90 -13.77 -0.86 0.56
C SER A 90 -14.01 0.09 1.73
N GLY A 91 -14.06 1.40 1.46
CA GLY A 91 -14.49 2.40 2.45
C GLY A 91 -15.91 2.16 2.95
N TRP A 92 -16.81 1.72 2.06
CA TRP A 92 -18.18 1.33 2.40
C TRP A 92 -18.21 0.18 3.41
N GLN A 93 -17.42 -0.88 3.22
CA GLN A 93 -17.39 -2.01 4.16
C GLN A 93 -16.82 -1.58 5.53
N VAL A 94 -15.85 -0.67 5.53
CA VAL A 94 -15.31 -0.08 6.77
C VAL A 94 -16.38 0.74 7.49
N ALA A 95 -17.12 1.59 6.78
CA ALA A 95 -18.24 2.34 7.35
C ALA A 95 -19.28 1.41 7.97
N ALA A 96 -19.64 0.34 7.26
CA ALA A 96 -20.66 -0.58 7.70
C ALA A 96 -20.26 -1.40 8.94
N ASP A 97 -19.01 -1.91 9.01
CA ASP A 97 -18.71 -2.98 9.98
C ASP A 97 -17.24 -3.11 10.44
N ALA A 98 -16.34 -2.17 10.12
CA ALA A 98 -14.93 -2.29 10.52
C ALA A 98 -14.23 -0.97 10.89
N ASN A 99 -15.00 0.08 11.20
CA ASN A 99 -14.46 1.38 11.56
C ASN A 99 -14.12 1.52 13.05
N GLN A 100 -13.31 2.53 13.38
CA GLN A 100 -12.83 2.77 14.75
C GLN A 100 -13.86 3.40 15.68
N ALA A 101 -15.01 3.86 15.17
CA ALA A 101 -16.10 4.35 16.03
C ALA A 101 -17.01 3.23 16.54
N GLY A 102 -16.89 2.01 16.02
CA GLY A 102 -17.67 0.85 16.48
C GLY A 102 -19.17 0.95 16.17
N HIS A 103 -19.58 1.87 15.30
CA HIS A 103 -20.96 2.03 14.84
C HIS A 103 -21.08 1.59 13.38
N THR A 104 -22.26 1.09 13.01
CA THR A 104 -22.62 0.85 11.62
C THR A 104 -23.03 2.16 10.97
N TYR A 105 -22.32 2.55 9.90
CA TYR A 105 -22.60 3.76 9.13
C TYR A 105 -22.94 3.45 7.67
N PRO A 106 -23.73 4.32 7.01
CA PRO A 106 -23.77 4.38 5.55
C PRO A 106 -22.47 5.00 4.99
N ASP A 107 -22.29 4.92 3.68
CA ASP A 107 -21.12 5.46 2.98
C ASP A 107 -21.22 6.97 2.75
N GLN A 108 -21.08 7.72 3.85
CA GLN A 108 -21.15 9.18 3.88
C GLN A 108 -19.98 9.78 4.67
N SER A 109 -18.84 9.09 4.70
CA SER A 109 -17.60 9.54 5.37
C SER A 109 -17.77 9.92 6.84
N LEU A 110 -18.66 9.24 7.57
CA LEU A 110 -18.99 9.54 8.97
C LEU A 110 -17.98 8.95 9.98
N TYR A 111 -17.20 7.96 9.56
CA TYR A 111 -16.28 7.25 10.45
C TYR A 111 -14.95 8.00 10.64
N PRO A 112 -14.20 7.75 11.74
CA PRO A 112 -12.89 8.37 11.97
C PRO A 112 -11.91 8.13 10.81
N ALA A 113 -11.23 9.17 10.33
CA ALA A 113 -10.39 9.13 9.12
C ALA A 113 -9.26 8.08 9.16
N ASN A 114 -8.83 7.65 10.35
CA ASN A 114 -7.82 6.60 10.53
C ASN A 114 -8.37 5.16 10.40
N SER A 115 -9.67 4.98 10.15
CA SER A 115 -10.30 3.64 10.11
C SER A 115 -9.78 2.76 8.97
N VAL A 116 -9.74 3.26 7.74
CA VAL A 116 -9.18 2.50 6.61
C VAL A 116 -7.70 2.16 6.83
N PRO A 117 -6.82 3.11 7.25
CA PRO A 117 -5.45 2.78 7.62
C PRO A 117 -5.30 1.66 8.67
N GLN A 118 -6.18 1.61 9.68
CA GLN A 118 -6.15 0.52 10.67
C GLN A 118 -6.50 -0.83 10.04
N VAL A 119 -7.46 -0.88 9.13
CA VAL A 119 -7.81 -2.11 8.40
C VAL A 119 -6.68 -2.52 7.43
N VAL A 120 -6.01 -1.57 6.76
CA VAL A 120 -4.78 -1.84 5.96
C VAL A 120 -3.72 -2.49 6.82
N ARG A 121 -3.46 -1.96 8.03
CA ARG A 121 -2.47 -2.55 8.93
C ARG A 121 -2.90 -3.93 9.42
N ARG A 122 -4.18 -4.13 9.74
CA ARG A 122 -4.73 -5.41 10.16
C ARG A 122 -4.59 -6.49 9.08
N ILE A 123 -4.86 -6.16 7.83
CA ILE A 123 -4.69 -7.08 6.69
C ILE A 123 -3.21 -7.46 6.53
N ASN A 124 -2.31 -6.48 6.50
CA ASN A 124 -0.87 -6.74 6.39
C ASN A 124 -0.35 -7.61 7.55
N ASN A 125 -0.78 -7.35 8.79
CA ASN A 125 -0.40 -8.19 9.93
C ASN A 125 -0.90 -9.65 9.77
N ALA A 126 -2.09 -9.85 9.18
CA ALA A 126 -2.61 -11.20 8.93
C ALA A 126 -1.84 -11.93 7.83
N LEU A 127 -1.50 -11.24 6.74
CA LEU A 127 -0.67 -11.79 5.66
C LEU A 127 0.74 -12.14 6.15
N LEU A 128 1.36 -11.26 6.94
CA LEU A 128 2.67 -11.54 7.56
C LEU A 128 2.62 -12.77 8.48
N ARG A 129 1.52 -12.96 9.22
CA ARG A 129 1.37 -14.16 10.05
C ARG A 129 1.22 -15.42 9.20
N ALA A 130 0.47 -15.34 8.11
CA ALA A 130 0.33 -16.47 7.19
C ALA A 130 1.68 -16.84 6.55
N ASP A 131 2.45 -15.84 6.13
CA ASP A 131 3.83 -15.98 5.61
C ASP A 131 4.79 -16.63 6.63
N GLN A 132 4.77 -16.17 7.88
CA GLN A 132 5.57 -16.76 8.96
C GLN A 132 5.26 -18.25 9.19
N ILE A 133 3.97 -18.62 9.13
CA ILE A 133 3.53 -20.01 9.28
C ILE A 133 4.03 -20.84 8.09
N ALA A 134 3.75 -20.41 6.86
CA ALA A 134 4.18 -21.11 5.64
C ALA A 134 5.70 -21.33 5.62
N THR A 135 6.47 -20.28 5.92
CA THR A 135 7.94 -20.34 6.03
C THR A 135 8.38 -21.36 7.09
N SER A 136 7.73 -21.38 8.26
CA SER A 136 8.08 -22.31 9.35
C SER A 136 7.71 -23.78 9.03
N GLU A 137 6.71 -23.99 8.18
CA GLU A 137 6.25 -25.31 7.73
C GLU A 137 7.01 -25.79 6.47
N GLY A 138 7.90 -24.97 5.91
CA GLY A 138 8.64 -25.27 4.68
C GLY A 138 7.83 -25.11 3.40
N ASP A 139 6.65 -24.48 3.47
CA ASP A 139 5.83 -24.14 2.32
C ASP A 139 6.34 -22.84 1.68
N SER A 140 6.74 -22.94 0.41
CA SER A 140 7.20 -21.82 -0.42
C SER A 140 6.21 -21.43 -1.52
N SER A 141 4.97 -21.94 -1.45
CA SER A 141 3.98 -21.76 -2.52
C SER A 141 3.31 -20.37 -2.55
N THR A 142 3.56 -19.50 -1.57
CA THR A 142 2.74 -18.28 -1.34
C THR A 142 3.45 -16.93 -1.54
N ASP A 143 4.50 -16.84 -2.35
CA ASP A 143 5.22 -15.56 -2.63
C ASP A 143 4.49 -14.56 -3.57
#